data_AF-A0A486RDD7-F1
#
_entry.id   AF-A0A486RDD7-F1
#
_cell.length_a   1.000
_cell.length_b   1.000
_cell.length_c   1.000
_cell.angle_alpha   90.00
_cell.angle_beta   90.00
_cell.angle_gamma   90.00
#
_symmetry.space_group_name_H-M   'P 1'
#
loop_
_entity.id
_entity.type
_entity.pdbx_description
1 polymer ?
#
loop_
_entity_poly.entity_id
_entity_poly.type
_entity_poly.pdbx_seq_one_letter_code
_entity_poly.pdbx_strand_id
1 'polypeptide(L)'
;MTFSEIFSRQEQQRVDEEYRGDYRNYKNKQNNLPDSQRSKVFSSNEYWLVNKEQDLWLGLFDGKNIKVPANYYKDIPNGGYHQQRILRVKRKGKISQFLLQRETNNYPSKCLSVINNIFFDSSLYTYFYSGCTSFSFEPNSTRHSILYDILLYDKIYDAIIVLDSIPYSTPEDLKYIKESLVSINGYYRYDALDVAFRIIAKDQIVIVDPDTGKALPKVPKTDDKGKIILINGKPVMVDDPDGYNPVILKRLP
;
A
#
# COMPACT_ATOMS: atom_id res chain seq x y z
N MET A 1 -36.17 -11.06 21.57
CA MET A 1 -34.99 -10.31 22.00
C MET A 1 -35.18 -10.02 23.47
N THR A 2 -34.28 -10.47 24.34
CA THR A 2 -34.44 -10.37 25.80
C THR A 2 -34.02 -8.99 26.31
N PHE A 3 -34.44 -8.62 27.52
CA PHE A 3 -34.07 -7.33 28.14
C PHE A 3 -32.55 -7.15 28.28
N SER A 4 -31.80 -8.24 28.52
CA SER A 4 -30.34 -8.19 28.59
C SER A 4 -29.68 -7.96 27.22
N GLU A 5 -30.26 -8.49 26.13
CA GLU A 5 -29.77 -8.23 24.77
C GLU A 5 -29.97 -6.77 24.36
N ILE A 6 -31.08 -6.15 24.78
CA ILE A 6 -31.36 -4.73 24.51
C ILE A 6 -30.40 -3.84 25.29
N PHE A 7 -30.22 -4.11 26.58
CA PHE A 7 -29.30 -3.36 27.44
C PHE A 7 -27.85 -3.47 26.95
N SER A 8 -27.40 -4.69 26.60
CA SER A 8 -26.05 -4.91 26.06
C SER A 8 -25.82 -4.17 24.73
N ARG A 9 -26.83 -4.13 23.84
CA ARG A 9 -26.74 -3.36 22.58
C ARG A 9 -26.68 -1.86 22.82
N GLN A 10 -27.49 -1.34 23.73
CA GLN A 10 -27.49 0.09 24.07
C GLN A 10 -26.16 0.52 24.69
N GLU A 11 -25.60 -0.29 25.59
CA GLU A 11 -24.30 -0.01 26.18
C GLU A 11 -23.18 -0.08 25.15
N GLN A 12 -23.20 -1.06 24.25
CA GLN A 12 -22.24 -1.12 23.14
C GLN A 12 -22.34 0.10 22.23
N GLN A 13 -23.57 0.56 21.90
CA GLN A 13 -23.78 1.78 21.12
C GLN A 13 -23.20 3.00 21.82
N ARG A 14 -23.42 3.13 23.13
CA ARG A 14 -22.87 4.23 23.93
C ARG A 14 -21.34 4.25 23.90
N VAL A 15 -20.71 3.09 24.10
CA VAL A 15 -19.24 2.93 24.05
C VAL A 15 -18.70 3.24 22.66
N ASP A 16 -19.36 2.77 21.59
CA ASP A 16 -18.97 3.04 20.22
C ASP A 16 -19.08 4.55 19.88
N GLU A 17 -20.09 5.23 20.39
CA GLU A 17 -20.27 6.68 20.23
C GLU A 17 -19.21 7.49 20.98
N GLU A 18 -18.92 7.12 22.22
CA GLU A 18 -17.85 7.71 23.02
C GLU A 18 -16.50 7.58 22.31
N TYR A 19 -16.16 6.37 21.87
CA TYR A 19 -14.93 6.10 21.11
C TYR A 19 -14.84 6.93 19.82
N ARG A 20 -15.94 7.05 19.07
CA ARG A 20 -16.00 7.90 17.87
C ARG A 20 -15.81 9.38 18.20
N GLY A 21 -16.39 9.86 19.30
CA GLY A 21 -16.23 11.23 19.78
C GLY A 21 -14.78 11.54 20.11
N ASP A 22 -14.14 10.68 20.90
CA ASP A 22 -12.73 10.81 21.28
C ASP A 22 -11.81 10.74 20.07
N TYR A 23 -12.08 9.84 19.14
CA TYR A 23 -11.32 9.74 17.90
C TYR A 23 -11.43 11.01 17.04
N ARG A 24 -12.63 11.57 16.88
CA ARG A 24 -12.81 12.85 16.16
C ARG A 24 -12.03 13.98 16.84
N ASN A 25 -12.07 14.05 18.16
CA ASN A 25 -11.31 15.03 18.94
C ASN A 25 -9.80 14.86 18.76
N TYR A 26 -9.30 13.63 18.80
CA TYR A 26 -7.91 13.29 18.53
C TYR A 26 -7.51 13.74 17.12
N LYS A 27 -8.27 13.38 16.09
CA LYS A 27 -7.99 13.75 14.70
C LYS A 27 -7.97 15.27 14.51
N ASN A 28 -8.93 15.99 15.08
CA ASN A 28 -8.96 17.45 15.03
C ASN A 28 -7.72 18.07 15.66
N LYS A 29 -7.28 17.57 16.82
CA LYS A 29 -6.02 18.00 17.45
C LYS A 29 -4.83 17.74 16.52
N GLN A 30 -4.75 16.56 15.92
CA GLN A 30 -3.67 16.17 15.01
C GLN A 30 -3.59 17.06 13.75
N ASN A 31 -4.74 17.44 13.20
CA ASN A 31 -4.80 18.37 12.06
C ASN A 31 -4.29 19.78 12.43
N ASN A 32 -4.41 20.19 13.69
CA ASN A 32 -3.94 21.50 14.15
C ASN A 32 -2.44 21.52 14.46
N LEU A 33 -1.82 20.37 14.73
CA LEU A 33 -0.38 20.28 15.00
C LEU A 33 0.49 20.61 13.77
N PRO A 34 1.72 21.11 13.98
CA PRO A 34 2.76 21.15 12.94
C PRO A 34 3.02 19.76 12.34
N ASP A 35 3.41 19.70 11.07
CA ASP A 35 3.64 18.43 10.36
C ASP A 35 4.71 17.54 11.03
N SER A 36 5.70 18.14 11.71
CA SER A 36 6.75 17.43 12.46
C SER A 36 6.27 16.80 13.77
N GLN A 37 5.16 17.29 14.34
CA GLN A 37 4.60 16.82 15.62
C GLN A 37 3.38 15.91 15.45
N ARG A 38 2.80 15.86 14.24
CA ARG A 38 1.64 15.03 13.94
C ARG A 38 2.02 13.54 13.97
N SER A 39 1.11 12.72 14.49
CA SER A 39 1.17 11.27 14.36
C SER A 39 1.31 10.87 12.90
N LYS A 40 2.19 9.90 12.67
CA LYS A 40 2.42 9.30 11.36
C LYS A 40 1.54 8.08 11.12
N VAL A 41 0.83 7.61 12.15
CA VAL A 41 -0.13 6.51 12.05
C VAL A 41 -1.47 7.06 11.57
N PHE A 42 -2.08 6.39 10.58
CA PHE A 42 -3.39 6.77 10.09
C PHE A 42 -4.35 5.58 9.93
N SER A 43 -5.61 5.83 10.26
CA SER A 43 -6.69 4.86 10.24
C SER A 43 -7.22 4.59 8.83
N SER A 44 -7.96 3.49 8.69
CA SER A 44 -8.69 3.17 7.46
C SER A 44 -10.02 3.95 7.39
N ASN A 45 -10.57 4.05 6.18
CA ASN A 45 -11.81 4.73 5.80
C ASN A 45 -11.87 6.24 6.06
N GLU A 46 -10.70 6.89 6.09
CA GLU A 46 -10.64 8.33 6.24
C GLU A 46 -9.36 8.95 5.68
N TYR A 47 -9.40 10.26 5.45
CA TYR A 47 -8.22 11.04 5.10
C TYR A 47 -7.45 11.48 6.33
N TRP A 48 -6.13 11.41 6.23
CA TRP A 48 -5.15 11.88 7.20
C TRP A 48 -4.31 13.00 6.58
N LEU A 49 -4.19 14.14 7.28
CA LEU A 49 -3.37 15.25 6.83
C LEU A 49 -1.90 14.87 6.92
N VAL A 50 -1.19 14.87 5.80
CA VAL A 50 0.23 14.53 5.75
C VAL A 50 1.08 15.79 5.73
N ASN A 51 0.75 16.73 4.85
CA ASN A 51 1.53 17.94 4.63
C ASN A 51 0.59 19.14 4.44
N LYS A 52 0.70 20.14 5.31
CA LYS A 52 -0.16 21.33 5.29
C LYS A 52 0.11 22.24 4.10
N GLU A 53 1.38 22.50 3.84
CA GLU A 53 1.80 23.40 2.76
C GLU A 53 1.33 22.91 1.39
N GLN A 54 1.36 21.59 1.20
CA GLN A 54 0.94 20.96 -0.04
C GLN A 54 -0.57 20.62 -0.07
N ASP A 55 -1.33 20.91 0.99
CA ASP A 55 -2.70 20.41 1.21
C ASP A 55 -2.82 18.92 0.86
N LEU A 56 -1.87 18.11 1.37
CA LEU A 56 -1.74 16.70 1.06
C LEU A 56 -2.39 15.84 2.13
N TRP A 57 -3.30 14.99 1.70
CA TRP A 57 -3.97 14.01 2.53
C TRP A 57 -3.85 12.62 1.92
N LEU A 58 -3.60 11.61 2.75
CA LEU A 58 -3.61 10.21 2.37
C LEU A 58 -4.72 9.49 3.11
N GLY A 59 -5.33 8.48 2.50
CA GLY A 59 -6.29 7.63 3.19
C GLY A 59 -6.41 6.27 2.53
N LEU A 60 -6.65 5.24 3.33
CA LEU A 60 -6.93 3.89 2.84
C LEU A 60 -8.41 3.60 3.03
N PHE A 61 -9.13 3.27 1.98
CA PHE A 61 -10.59 3.11 1.98
C PHE A 61 -11.00 1.73 1.52
N ASP A 62 -12.15 1.29 2.01
CA ASP A 62 -12.89 0.18 1.44
C ASP A 62 -13.46 0.57 0.08
N GLY A 63 -13.19 -0.27 -0.90
CA GLY A 63 -13.65 -0.14 -2.28
C GLY A 63 -14.86 -1.01 -2.59
N LYS A 64 -14.91 -1.48 -3.83
CA LYS A 64 -15.99 -2.35 -4.29
C LYS A 64 -15.94 -3.70 -3.55
N ASN A 65 -17.13 -4.23 -3.27
CA ASN A 65 -17.31 -5.61 -2.83
C ASN A 65 -17.11 -6.55 -4.01
N ILE A 66 -16.08 -7.39 -3.94
CA ILE A 66 -15.78 -8.43 -4.92
C ILE A 66 -16.31 -9.76 -4.40
N LYS A 67 -17.09 -10.46 -5.21
CA LYS A 67 -17.55 -11.81 -4.87
C LYS A 67 -16.38 -12.77 -4.97
N VAL A 68 -16.07 -13.43 -3.87
CA VAL A 68 -15.03 -14.45 -3.73
C VAL A 68 -15.71 -15.82 -3.70
N PRO A 69 -15.28 -16.77 -4.56
CA PRO A 69 -15.88 -18.10 -4.61
C PRO A 69 -15.63 -18.88 -3.32
N ALA A 70 -16.49 -19.88 -3.09
CA ALA A 70 -16.34 -20.84 -2.00
C ALA A 70 -14.98 -21.53 -2.05
N ASN A 71 -14.41 -21.80 -0.86
CA ASN A 71 -13.12 -22.45 -0.67
C ASN A 71 -11.90 -21.76 -1.30
N TYR A 72 -12.01 -20.51 -1.79
CA TYR A 72 -10.84 -19.75 -2.24
C TYR A 72 -9.91 -19.40 -1.07
N TYR A 73 -10.49 -18.89 0.01
CA TYR A 73 -9.80 -18.69 1.28
C TYR A 73 -10.24 -19.78 2.27
N LYS A 74 -9.28 -20.38 2.97
CA LYS A 74 -9.56 -21.50 3.87
C LYS A 74 -10.53 -21.13 5.00
N ASP A 75 -10.45 -19.91 5.51
CA ASP A 75 -11.31 -19.40 6.56
C ASP A 75 -12.69 -18.94 6.06
N ILE A 76 -12.98 -19.13 4.77
CA ILE A 76 -14.23 -18.74 4.10
C ILE A 76 -14.73 -19.90 3.22
N PRO A 77 -15.09 -21.04 3.83
CA PRO A 77 -15.46 -22.23 3.08
C PRO A 77 -16.66 -22.00 2.16
N ASN A 78 -17.57 -21.09 2.54
CA ASN A 78 -18.78 -20.78 1.78
C ASN A 78 -18.61 -19.65 0.75
N GLY A 79 -17.42 -19.05 0.66
CA GLY A 79 -17.19 -17.85 -0.13
C GLY A 79 -17.85 -16.62 0.49
N GLY A 80 -17.81 -15.49 -0.19
CA GLY A 80 -18.34 -14.24 0.36
C GLY A 80 -18.05 -13.01 -0.48
N TYR A 81 -18.22 -11.83 0.12
CA TYR A 81 -17.86 -10.57 -0.50
C TYR A 81 -16.71 -9.93 0.27
N HIS A 82 -15.70 -9.50 -0.47
CA HIS A 82 -14.50 -8.87 0.08
C HIS A 82 -14.33 -7.49 -0.53
N GLN A 83 -14.07 -6.51 0.33
CA GLN A 83 -13.80 -5.15 -0.12
C GLN A 83 -12.40 -5.05 -0.73
N GLN A 84 -12.31 -4.41 -1.89
CA GLN A 84 -11.03 -3.90 -2.37
C GLN A 84 -10.46 -2.88 -1.39
N ARG A 85 -9.14 -2.75 -1.36
CA ARG A 85 -8.47 -1.66 -0.65
C ARG A 85 -8.08 -0.59 -1.66
N ILE A 86 -8.53 0.64 -1.41
CA ILE A 86 -8.29 1.78 -2.27
C ILE A 86 -7.45 2.79 -1.51
N LEU A 87 -6.23 3.05 -1.97
CA LEU A 87 -5.48 4.18 -1.47
C LEU A 87 -5.93 5.45 -2.20
N ARG A 88 -6.30 6.48 -1.45
CA ARG A 88 -6.67 7.79 -1.98
C ARG A 88 -5.68 8.83 -1.56
N VAL A 89 -5.30 9.66 -2.51
CA VAL A 89 -4.52 10.86 -2.29
C VAL A 89 -5.40 12.05 -2.60
N LYS A 90 -5.53 12.98 -1.67
CA LYS A 90 -6.13 14.29 -1.93
C LYS A 90 -5.02 15.33 -1.84
N ARG A 91 -4.80 16.10 -2.91
CA ARG A 91 -3.77 17.14 -2.96
C ARG A 91 -4.29 18.36 -3.69
N LYS A 92 -4.28 19.53 -3.03
CA LYS A 92 -4.75 20.81 -3.61
C LYS A 92 -6.11 20.68 -4.30
N GLY A 93 -7.06 20.04 -3.61
CA GLY A 93 -8.42 19.80 -4.11
C GLY A 93 -8.59 18.70 -5.17
N LYS A 94 -7.52 18.10 -5.71
CA LYS A 94 -7.60 16.94 -6.62
C LYS A 94 -7.55 15.64 -5.84
N ILE A 95 -8.31 14.64 -6.29
CA ILE A 95 -8.32 13.29 -5.70
C ILE A 95 -7.81 12.30 -6.73
N SER A 96 -6.85 11.49 -6.31
CA SER A 96 -6.34 10.34 -7.06
C SER A 96 -6.58 9.07 -6.26
N GLN A 97 -6.97 8.00 -6.95
CA GLN A 97 -7.36 6.74 -6.34
C GLN A 97 -6.55 5.61 -6.95
N PHE A 98 -6.06 4.70 -6.12
CA PHE A 98 -5.21 3.59 -6.53
C PHE A 98 -5.72 2.31 -5.88
N LEU A 99 -5.80 1.26 -6.67
CA LEU A 99 -6.14 -0.06 -6.16
C LEU A 99 -4.90 -0.65 -5.50
N LEU A 100 -4.97 -0.84 -4.18
CA LEU A 100 -3.97 -1.60 -3.43
C LEU A 100 -4.31 -3.08 -3.61
N GLN A 101 -3.83 -3.66 -4.71
CA GLN A 101 -3.97 -5.09 -5.01
C GLN A 101 -2.61 -5.76 -4.84
N ARG A 102 -2.60 -6.87 -4.12
CA ARG A 102 -1.44 -7.75 -4.01
C ARG A 102 -1.35 -8.57 -5.29
N GLU A 103 -0.21 -8.52 -5.96
CA GLU A 103 -0.03 -8.94 -7.36
C GLU A 103 -0.45 -10.37 -7.68
N THR A 104 -0.49 -11.26 -6.68
CA THR A 104 -0.74 -12.69 -6.89
C THR A 104 -2.21 -13.10 -6.83
N ASN A 105 -3.13 -12.19 -6.45
CA ASN A 105 -4.49 -12.61 -6.10
C ASN A 105 -5.56 -12.07 -7.07
N ASN A 106 -6.31 -13.00 -7.65
CA ASN A 106 -7.54 -12.72 -8.41
C ASN A 106 -8.64 -12.05 -7.56
N TYR A 107 -8.53 -12.13 -6.22
CA TYR A 107 -9.52 -11.62 -5.27
C TYR A 107 -8.85 -10.80 -4.15
N PRO A 108 -9.54 -9.81 -3.55
CA PRO A 108 -8.98 -9.03 -2.43
C PRO A 108 -8.67 -9.92 -1.22
N SER A 109 -7.54 -9.68 -0.54
CA SER A 109 -7.19 -10.38 0.69
C SER A 109 -8.13 -10.01 1.84
N LYS A 110 -8.44 -10.97 2.71
CA LYS A 110 -9.15 -10.69 3.97
C LYS A 110 -8.16 -10.06 4.95
N CYS A 111 -8.39 -8.79 5.26
CA CYS A 111 -7.63 -8.08 6.26
C CYS A 111 -8.40 -8.01 7.57
N LEU A 112 -7.88 -8.64 8.63
CA LEU A 112 -8.47 -8.62 9.97
C LEU A 112 -8.21 -7.29 10.68
N SER A 113 -7.01 -6.74 10.48
CA SER A 113 -6.61 -5.45 11.02
C SER A 113 -5.63 -4.78 10.07
N VAL A 114 -5.72 -3.45 9.98
CA VAL A 114 -4.85 -2.63 9.15
C VAL A 114 -4.05 -1.70 10.05
N ILE A 115 -2.75 -1.60 9.78
CA ILE A 115 -1.85 -0.62 10.38
C ILE A 115 -1.17 0.17 9.27
N ASN A 116 -1.37 1.49 9.23
CA ASN A 116 -0.70 2.33 8.24
C ASN A 116 0.17 3.36 8.95
N ASN A 117 1.36 3.63 8.40
CA ASN A 117 2.27 4.60 8.97
C ASN A 117 3.13 5.28 7.89
N ILE A 118 3.35 6.59 8.06
CA ILE A 118 4.19 7.40 7.20
C ILE A 118 5.61 7.44 7.75
N PHE A 119 6.54 6.83 7.02
CA PHE A 119 7.96 6.87 7.36
C PHE A 119 8.53 8.26 7.18
N PHE A 120 8.25 8.89 6.03
CA PHE A 120 8.85 10.15 5.65
C PHE A 120 7.96 10.90 4.64
N ASP A 121 8.00 12.23 4.70
CA ASP A 121 7.33 13.12 3.76
C ASP A 121 8.26 14.27 3.39
N SER A 122 8.38 14.55 2.08
CA SER A 122 9.13 15.68 1.54
C SER A 122 8.30 16.42 0.50
N SER A 123 8.81 17.51 -0.07
CA SER A 123 8.13 18.20 -1.17
C SER A 123 7.92 17.31 -2.42
N LEU A 124 8.76 16.29 -2.61
CA LEU A 124 8.81 15.44 -3.80
C LEU A 124 8.04 14.12 -3.66
N TYR A 125 8.06 13.51 -2.47
CA TYR A 125 7.46 12.20 -2.27
C TYR A 125 7.00 11.97 -0.83
N THR A 126 6.12 10.98 -0.65
CA THR A 126 5.76 10.43 0.65
C THR A 126 6.10 8.95 0.67
N TYR A 127 6.83 8.51 1.68
CA TYR A 127 7.24 7.12 1.88
C TYR A 127 6.54 6.56 3.12
N PHE A 128 5.86 5.43 2.98
CA PHE A 128 4.95 4.91 4.00
C PHE A 128 4.73 3.42 3.83
N TYR A 129 4.02 2.79 4.76
CA TYR A 129 3.58 1.40 4.61
C TYR A 129 2.11 1.23 4.93
N SER A 130 1.53 0.17 4.37
CA SER A 130 0.24 -0.38 4.76
C SER A 130 0.44 -1.84 5.18
N GLY A 131 0.30 -2.10 6.48
CA GLY A 131 0.35 -3.42 7.08
C GLY A 131 -1.04 -3.98 7.20
N CYS A 132 -1.19 -5.25 6.85
CA CYS A 132 -2.46 -5.94 6.95
C CYS A 132 -2.26 -7.31 7.59
N THR A 133 -2.92 -7.49 8.73
CA THR A 133 -2.96 -8.74 9.47
C THR A 133 -3.98 -9.67 8.83
N SER A 134 -3.54 -10.87 8.45
CA SER A 134 -4.40 -11.95 7.99
C SER A 134 -4.09 -13.24 8.77
N PHE A 135 -4.91 -14.27 8.60
CA PHE A 135 -4.47 -15.62 8.91
C PHE A 135 -3.25 -15.95 8.03
N SER A 136 -2.34 -16.78 8.56
CA SER A 136 -1.08 -17.16 7.93
C SER A 136 -1.29 -17.60 6.49
N PHE A 137 -0.30 -17.30 5.64
CA PHE A 137 -0.26 -17.74 4.24
C PHE A 137 -0.13 -19.27 4.10
N GLU A 138 0.19 -19.98 5.18
CA GLU A 138 0.26 -21.44 5.19
C GLU A 138 -1.14 -22.07 5.17
N PRO A 139 -1.42 -22.98 4.23
CA PRO A 139 -2.64 -23.77 4.25
C PRO A 139 -2.80 -24.47 5.60
N ASN A 140 -3.91 -24.21 6.28
CA ASN A 140 -4.31 -24.81 7.56
C ASN A 140 -3.76 -24.20 8.86
N SER A 141 -3.14 -23.03 8.83
CA SER A 141 -2.64 -22.39 10.06
C SER A 141 -3.67 -21.47 10.74
N THR A 142 -3.72 -21.51 12.08
CA THR A 142 -4.49 -20.57 12.92
C THR A 142 -3.67 -19.35 13.34
N ARG A 143 -2.39 -19.28 12.94
CA ARG A 143 -1.52 -18.15 13.27
C ARG A 143 -1.91 -16.93 12.45
N HIS A 144 -1.81 -15.75 13.05
CA HIS A 144 -1.89 -14.49 12.30
C HIS A 144 -0.50 -14.12 11.77
N SER A 145 -0.46 -13.58 10.56
CA SER A 145 0.73 -12.97 9.97
C SER A 145 0.40 -11.55 9.52
N ILE A 146 1.36 -10.64 9.61
CA ILE A 146 1.23 -9.30 9.07
C ILE A 146 2.07 -9.20 7.82
N LEU A 147 1.46 -8.80 6.72
CA LEU A 147 2.16 -8.42 5.50
C LEU A 147 2.17 -6.91 5.38
N TYR A 148 3.36 -6.33 5.22
CA TYR A 148 3.55 -4.90 5.03
C TYR A 148 3.84 -4.61 3.56
N ASP A 149 2.98 -3.82 2.94
CA ASP A 149 3.25 -3.24 1.63
C ASP A 149 3.99 -1.91 1.85
N ILE A 150 5.22 -1.85 1.38
CA ILE A 150 6.10 -0.68 1.46
C ILE A 150 5.85 0.19 0.23
N LEU A 151 5.48 1.45 0.44
CA LEU A 151 4.85 2.28 -0.58
C LEU A 151 5.54 3.63 -0.73
N LEU A 152 5.75 4.04 -1.98
CA LEU A 152 6.21 5.36 -2.36
C LEU A 152 5.10 6.09 -3.13
N TYR A 153 4.64 7.23 -2.63
CA TYR A 153 3.85 8.19 -3.39
C TYR A 153 4.76 9.26 -3.98
N ASP A 154 4.94 9.24 -5.30
CA ASP A 154 5.61 10.31 -6.03
C ASP A 154 4.65 11.46 -6.31
N LYS A 155 4.98 12.65 -5.81
CA LYS A 155 4.12 13.83 -5.89
C LYS A 155 4.23 14.55 -7.23
N ILE A 156 5.24 14.28 -8.04
CA ILE A 156 5.42 14.93 -9.35
C ILE A 156 4.48 14.29 -10.36
N TYR A 157 4.54 12.97 -10.46
CA TYR A 157 3.76 12.17 -11.41
C TYR A 157 2.43 11.69 -10.83
N ASP A 158 2.19 11.95 -9.55
CA ASP A 158 1.02 11.51 -8.81
C ASP A 158 0.85 9.99 -8.92
N ALA A 159 1.90 9.22 -8.66
CA ALA A 159 1.93 7.78 -8.84
C ALA A 159 2.32 7.08 -7.53
N ILE A 160 1.84 5.85 -7.33
CA ILE A 160 2.18 5.05 -6.15
C ILE A 160 2.87 3.79 -6.59
N ILE A 161 4.02 3.54 -5.98
CA ILE A 161 4.90 2.42 -6.27
C ILE A 161 4.92 1.53 -5.04
N VAL A 162 4.67 0.24 -5.22
CA VAL A 162 4.98 -0.79 -4.23
C VAL A 162 6.46 -1.08 -4.36
N LEU A 163 7.19 -0.70 -3.31
CA LEU A 163 8.62 -0.90 -3.21
C LEU A 163 8.96 -2.32 -2.77
N ASP A 164 8.18 -2.88 -1.86
CA ASP A 164 8.39 -4.22 -1.33
C ASP A 164 7.13 -4.71 -0.64
N SER A 165 7.00 -6.03 -0.47
CA SER A 165 5.92 -6.67 0.28
C SER A 165 6.50 -7.76 1.18
N ILE A 166 6.53 -7.49 2.48
CA ILE A 166 7.31 -8.28 3.45
C ILE A 166 6.44 -8.87 4.55
N PRO A 167 6.50 -10.20 4.79
CA PRO A 167 5.80 -10.83 5.89
C PRO A 167 6.62 -10.66 7.18
N TYR A 168 6.18 -9.80 8.10
CA TYR A 168 6.90 -9.59 9.36
C TYR A 168 6.16 -10.14 10.57
N SER A 169 6.98 -10.62 11.50
CA SER A 169 6.64 -10.89 12.90
C SER A 169 7.27 -9.88 13.88
N THR A 170 8.27 -9.08 13.46
CA THR A 170 9.08 -8.23 14.35
C THR A 170 9.20 -6.75 13.90
N PRO A 171 9.02 -5.77 14.81
CA PRO A 171 9.14 -4.32 14.50
C PRO A 171 10.54 -3.82 14.11
N GLU A 172 11.62 -4.55 14.42
CA GLU A 172 13.00 -4.10 14.21
C GLU A 172 13.36 -3.94 12.73
N ASP A 173 12.85 -4.81 11.88
CA ASP A 173 13.14 -4.77 10.45
C ASP A 173 12.46 -3.57 9.74
N LEU A 174 11.31 -3.11 10.27
CA LEU A 174 10.66 -1.89 9.81
C LEU A 174 11.52 -0.64 10.06
N LYS A 175 12.44 -0.69 11.06
CA LYS A 175 13.39 0.40 11.30
C LYS A 175 14.39 0.51 10.15
N TYR A 176 14.92 -0.61 9.67
CA TYR A 176 15.86 -0.62 8.53
C TYR A 176 15.17 -0.12 7.26
N ILE A 177 13.96 -0.60 6.99
CA ILE A 177 13.19 -0.21 5.80
C ILE A 177 12.85 1.28 5.79
N LYS A 178 12.58 1.88 6.95
CA LYS A 178 12.35 3.32 7.07
C LYS A 178 13.51 4.16 6.51
N GLU A 179 14.74 3.67 6.63
CA GLU A 179 15.97 4.37 6.24
C GLU A 179 16.45 3.99 4.83
N SER A 180 15.79 3.01 4.19
CA SER A 180 16.28 2.37 2.97
C SER A 180 15.94 3.10 1.67
N LEU A 181 15.13 4.18 1.70
CA LEU A 181 14.74 4.90 0.47
C LEU A 181 15.44 6.25 0.37
N VAL A 182 16.17 6.45 -0.72
CA VAL A 182 16.85 7.69 -1.05
C VAL A 182 16.36 8.23 -2.39
N SER A 183 16.18 9.55 -2.48
CA SER A 183 15.98 10.24 -3.76
C SER A 183 17.28 10.90 -4.20
N ILE A 184 17.75 10.60 -5.40
CA ILE A 184 19.03 11.05 -5.95
C ILE A 184 18.77 11.62 -7.33
N ASN A 185 19.01 12.92 -7.55
CA ASN A 185 19.01 13.58 -8.87
C ASN A 185 17.93 13.08 -9.86
N GLY A 186 16.67 12.99 -9.41
CA GLY A 186 15.53 12.58 -10.25
C GLY A 186 15.36 11.07 -10.44
N TYR A 187 15.97 10.23 -9.61
CA TYR A 187 15.62 8.81 -9.47
C TYR A 187 15.55 8.42 -7.98
N TYR A 188 15.02 7.23 -7.71
CA TYR A 188 14.90 6.65 -6.39
C TYR A 188 15.81 5.43 -6.29
N ARG A 189 16.51 5.30 -5.16
CA ARG A 189 17.27 4.10 -4.79
C ARG A 189 16.69 3.52 -3.52
N TYR A 190 16.38 2.24 -3.55
CA TYR A 190 15.85 1.47 -2.44
C TYR A 190 16.89 0.45 -2.00
N ASP A 191 17.67 0.84 -0.99
CA ASP A 191 18.88 0.17 -0.53
C ASP A 191 18.59 -1.19 0.11
N ALA A 192 17.35 -1.44 0.56
CA ALA A 192 16.96 -2.73 1.13
C ALA A 192 17.00 -3.89 0.13
N LEU A 193 16.79 -3.58 -1.16
CA LEU A 193 16.83 -4.57 -2.24
C LEU A 193 17.95 -4.28 -3.25
N ASP A 194 18.80 -3.28 -3.00
CA ASP A 194 19.84 -2.79 -3.90
C ASP A 194 19.32 -2.43 -5.31
N VAL A 195 18.22 -1.67 -5.35
CA VAL A 195 17.49 -1.38 -6.59
C VAL A 195 17.29 0.10 -6.79
N ALA A 196 17.26 0.54 -8.04
CA ALA A 196 16.97 1.92 -8.38
C ALA A 196 16.05 2.04 -9.58
N PHE A 197 15.19 3.05 -9.55
CA PHE A 197 14.23 3.31 -10.62
C PHE A 197 13.96 4.81 -10.78
N ARG A 198 13.53 5.18 -11.97
CA ARG A 198 13.07 6.53 -12.31
C ARG A 198 11.66 6.48 -12.83
N ILE A 199 10.81 7.37 -12.34
CA ILE A 199 9.50 7.62 -12.93
C ILE A 199 9.72 8.62 -14.07
N ILE A 200 9.39 8.22 -15.29
CA ILE A 200 9.65 9.03 -16.50
C ILE A 200 8.39 9.72 -17.02
N ALA A 201 7.23 9.17 -16.70
CA ALA A 201 5.94 9.74 -17.01
C ALA A 201 4.89 9.21 -16.02
N LYS A 202 3.67 9.76 -16.11
CA LYS A 202 2.54 9.26 -15.32
C LYS A 202 2.36 7.76 -15.55
N ASP A 203 2.39 7.01 -14.45
CA ASP A 203 2.23 5.55 -14.44
C ASP A 203 3.29 4.83 -15.33
N GLN A 204 4.49 5.40 -15.51
CA GLN A 204 5.62 4.79 -16.25
C GLN A 204 6.94 4.92 -15.48
N ILE A 205 7.63 3.79 -15.32
CA ILE A 205 8.93 3.69 -14.67
C ILE A 205 9.94 3.01 -15.58
N VAL A 206 11.22 3.24 -15.28
CA VAL A 206 12.35 2.49 -15.83
C VAL A 206 13.32 2.15 -14.70
N ILE A 207 13.91 0.96 -14.77
CA ILE A 207 15.01 0.59 -13.88
C ILE A 207 16.26 1.35 -14.29
N VAL A 208 17.00 1.84 -13.30
CA VAL A 208 18.27 2.54 -13.50
C VAL A 208 19.35 1.89 -12.66
N ASP A 209 20.59 2.06 -13.09
CA ASP A 209 21.76 1.70 -12.31
C ASP A 209 21.79 2.49 -10.99
N PRO A 210 21.94 1.85 -9.82
CA PRO A 210 21.87 2.52 -8.51
C PRO A 210 22.91 3.63 -8.30
N ASP A 211 24.10 3.47 -8.86
CA ASP A 211 25.24 4.37 -8.66
C ASP A 211 25.24 5.53 -9.66
N THR A 212 24.86 5.27 -10.91
CA THR A 212 24.95 6.22 -12.02
C THR A 212 23.62 6.84 -12.41
N GLY A 213 22.49 6.23 -12.03
CA GLY A 213 21.14 6.65 -12.41
C GLY A 213 20.86 6.55 -13.91
N LYS A 214 21.68 5.82 -14.67
CA LYS A 214 21.49 5.57 -16.10
C LYS A 214 20.51 4.42 -16.31
N ALA A 215 19.64 4.54 -17.31
CA ALA A 215 18.70 3.49 -17.64
C ALA A 215 19.45 2.19 -17.97
N LEU A 216 19.04 1.09 -17.34
CA LEU A 216 19.55 -0.23 -17.68
C LEU A 216 19.00 -0.65 -19.05
N PRO A 217 19.79 -1.37 -19.87
CA PRO A 217 19.31 -1.88 -21.14
C PRO A 217 18.20 -2.91 -20.89
N LYS A 218 17.12 -2.81 -21.67
CA LYS A 218 16.05 -3.81 -21.64
C LYS A 218 16.56 -5.15 -22.16
N VAL A 219 16.05 -6.23 -21.61
CA VAL A 219 16.35 -7.60 -22.06
C VAL A 219 15.12 -8.25 -22.67
N PRO A 220 15.28 -9.24 -23.57
CA PRO A 220 14.14 -9.98 -24.12
C PRO A 220 13.42 -10.78 -23.03
N LYS A 221 12.09 -10.67 -22.97
CA LYS A 221 11.25 -11.46 -22.07
C LYS A 221 11.30 -12.93 -22.47
N THR A 222 11.54 -13.80 -21.52
CA THR A 222 11.49 -15.25 -21.71
C THR A 222 10.23 -15.88 -21.11
N ASP A 223 9.82 -17.04 -21.64
CA ASP A 223 8.84 -17.92 -20.98
C ASP A 223 9.51 -18.76 -19.88
N ASP A 224 8.72 -19.58 -19.18
CA ASP A 224 9.18 -20.47 -18.09
C ASP A 224 10.24 -21.51 -18.54
N LYS A 225 10.50 -21.62 -19.85
CA LYS A 225 11.50 -22.52 -20.45
C LYS A 225 12.70 -21.75 -21.01
N GLY A 226 12.81 -20.45 -20.74
CA GLY A 226 13.90 -19.59 -21.22
C GLY A 226 13.79 -19.17 -22.68
N LYS A 227 12.64 -19.38 -23.35
CA LYS A 227 12.46 -19.01 -24.75
C LYS A 227 11.95 -17.58 -24.89
N ILE A 228 12.56 -16.80 -25.77
CA ILE A 228 12.15 -15.41 -26.05
C ILE A 228 10.70 -15.37 -26.53
N ILE A 229 9.89 -14.54 -25.86
CA ILE A 229 8.51 -14.26 -26.23
C ILE A 229 8.48 -13.25 -27.38
N LEU A 230 7.78 -13.61 -28.46
CA LEU A 230 7.61 -12.77 -29.64
C LEU A 230 6.15 -12.31 -29.78
N ILE A 231 5.95 -11.02 -30.06
CA ILE A 231 4.66 -10.47 -30.48
C ILE A 231 4.85 -9.87 -31.87
N ASN A 232 4.06 -10.31 -32.85
CA ASN A 232 4.19 -9.92 -34.25
C ASN A 232 5.62 -10.08 -34.81
N GLY A 233 6.30 -11.17 -34.42
CA GLY A 233 7.67 -11.48 -34.86
C GLY A 233 8.78 -10.65 -34.20
N LYS A 234 8.47 -9.77 -33.24
CA LYS A 234 9.47 -8.98 -32.51
C LYS A 234 9.58 -9.43 -31.04
N PRO A 235 10.80 -9.47 -30.46
CA PRO A 235 10.99 -9.71 -29.04
C PRO A 235 10.26 -8.71 -28.18
N VAL A 236 9.54 -9.20 -27.18
CA VAL A 236 9.01 -8.36 -26.11
C VAL A 236 10.20 -7.97 -25.21
N MET A 237 10.49 -6.68 -25.11
CA MET A 237 11.58 -6.18 -24.28
C MET A 237 11.04 -5.77 -22.90
N VAL A 238 11.67 -6.25 -21.84
CA VAL A 238 11.33 -5.96 -20.45
C VAL A 238 12.55 -5.42 -19.71
N ASP A 239 12.29 -4.70 -18.62
CA ASP A 239 13.33 -4.46 -17.63
C ASP A 239 13.66 -5.80 -16.94
N ASP A 240 14.88 -5.96 -16.41
CA ASP A 240 15.44 -7.24 -15.94
C ASP A 240 14.38 -8.17 -15.31
N PRO A 241 14.00 -9.27 -16.00
CA PRO A 241 12.90 -10.15 -15.58
C PRO A 241 13.29 -10.99 -14.37
N ASP A 242 14.59 -11.21 -14.14
CA ASP A 242 15.12 -11.90 -12.97
C ASP A 242 15.44 -10.92 -11.83
N GLY A 243 15.41 -9.62 -12.13
CA GLY A 243 15.60 -8.52 -11.21
C GLY A 243 14.29 -7.98 -10.60
N TYR A 244 14.46 -7.12 -9.60
CA TYR A 244 13.36 -6.40 -8.98
C TYR A 244 12.64 -5.48 -9.97
N ASN A 245 11.31 -5.55 -9.98
CA ASN A 245 10.44 -4.70 -10.78
C ASN A 245 9.50 -3.91 -9.85
N PRO A 246 9.71 -2.59 -9.67
CA PRO A 246 8.81 -1.76 -8.87
C PRO A 246 7.42 -1.79 -9.48
N VAL A 247 6.40 -1.93 -8.64
CA VAL A 247 5.03 -2.10 -9.13
C VAL A 247 4.29 -0.80 -8.99
N ILE A 248 3.89 -0.20 -10.11
CA ILE A 248 3.00 0.96 -10.06
C ILE A 248 1.58 0.47 -9.77
N LEU A 249 0.99 0.97 -8.68
CA LEU A 249 -0.40 0.66 -8.34
C LEU A 249 -1.35 1.13 -9.43
N LYS A 250 -2.30 0.26 -9.77
CA LYS A 250 -3.34 0.55 -10.76
C LYS A 250 -4.18 1.74 -10.32
N ARG A 251 -4.17 2.80 -11.12
CA ARG A 251 -5.07 3.95 -10.94
C ARG A 251 -6.52 3.55 -11.20
N LEU A 252 -7.41 4.05 -10.36
CA LEU A 252 -8.85 3.97 -10.50
C LEU A 252 -9.42 5.31 -10.98
N PRO A 253 -10.54 5.28 -11.74
CA PRO A 253 -11.22 6.50 -12.18
C PRO A 253 -11.72 7.35 -11.02
#